data_AF-A0A715LFB8-F1
#
_entry.id   AF-A0A715LFB8-F1
#
_cell.length_a   1.000
_cell.length_b   1.000
_cell.length_c   1.000
_cell.angle_alpha   90.00
_cell.angle_beta   90.00
_cell.angle_gamma   90.00
#
_symmetry.space_group_name_H-M   'P 1'
#
loop_
_entity.id
_entity.type
_entity.pdbx_description
1 polymer ?
#
loop_
_entity_poly.entity_id
_entity_poly.type
_entity_poly.pdbx_seq_one_letter_code
_entity_poly.pdbx_strand_id
1 'polypeptide(L)'
;LVLVLVLVLVLVLVLVFYFAHYLFASLSAHTATMLPVILAVGKGIPGVPMEQLCILLVLSIGIMGCLTPYATGPGVIIYGCGYVKSRDYWRLGAIFGVIYIAMLLLVGWPILAMWN
;
A
#
# COMPACT_ATOMS: atom_id res chain seq x y z
N LEU A 1 -6.04 25.42 -5.24
CA LEU A 1 -6.51 24.45 -6.27
C LEU A 1 -5.40 23.49 -6.70
N VAL A 2 -4.26 24.00 -7.20
CA VAL A 2 -3.13 23.15 -7.67
C VAL A 2 -2.57 22.25 -6.57
N LEU A 3 -2.35 22.77 -5.36
CA LEU A 3 -1.88 21.97 -4.22
C LEU A 3 -2.82 20.80 -3.88
N VAL A 4 -4.13 21.04 -3.87
CA VAL A 4 -5.14 20.00 -3.60
C VAL A 4 -5.06 18.90 -4.65
N LEU A 5 -4.89 19.27 -5.92
CA LEU A 5 -4.73 18.31 -7.01
C LEU A 5 -3.47 17.44 -6.82
N VAL A 6 -2.34 18.04 -6.42
CA VAL A 6 -1.10 17.31 -6.15
C VAL A 6 -1.27 16.30 -5.02
N LEU A 7 -1.93 16.69 -3.93
CA LEU A 7 -2.20 15.78 -2.80
C LEU A 7 -3.13 14.62 -3.22
N VAL A 8 -4.13 14.90 -4.05
CA VAL A 8 -5.00 13.85 -4.62
C VAL A 8 -4.21 12.89 -5.49
N LEU A 9 -3.23 13.37 -6.27
CA LEU A 9 -2.37 12.49 -7.08
C LEU A 9 -1.51 11.57 -6.21
N VAL A 10 -0.94 12.07 -5.12
CA VAL A 10 -0.20 11.24 -4.15
C VAL A 10 -1.11 10.16 -3.55
N LEU A 11 -2.33 10.51 -3.14
CA LEU A 11 -3.33 9.52 -2.67
C LEU A 11 -3.56 8.43 -3.72
N VAL A 12 -3.82 8.82 -4.96
CA VAL A 12 -4.09 7.88 -6.06
C VAL A 12 -2.90 6.96 -6.29
N LEU A 13 -1.67 7.49 -6.36
CA LEU A 13 -0.47 6.69 -6.57
C LEU A 13 -0.26 5.65 -5.47
N VAL A 14 -0.46 6.03 -4.20
CA VAL A 14 -0.34 5.13 -3.05
C VAL A 14 -1.43 4.06 -3.07
N LEU A 15 -2.69 4.43 -3.35
CA LEU A 15 -3.79 3.47 -3.41
C LEU A 15 -3.66 2.49 -4.59
N VAL A 16 -3.21 2.97 -5.75
CA VAL A 16 -2.93 2.11 -6.91
C VAL A 16 -1.82 1.13 -6.57
N PHE A 17 -0.70 1.59 -5.99
CA PHE A 17 0.38 0.72 -5.54
C PHE A 17 -0.13 -0.33 -4.55
N TYR A 18 -0.84 0.09 -3.50
CA TYR A 18 -1.33 -0.79 -2.44
C TYR A 18 -2.31 -1.87 -2.96
N PHE A 19 -3.34 -1.48 -3.71
CA PHE A 19 -4.37 -2.41 -4.17
C PHE A 19 -3.93 -3.24 -5.38
N ALA A 20 -2.94 -2.80 -6.15
CA ALA A 20 -2.35 -3.63 -7.19
C ALA A 20 -1.76 -4.93 -6.61
N HIS A 21 -1.42 -4.97 -5.32
CA HIS A 21 -0.89 -6.17 -4.68
C HIS A 21 -1.83 -7.39 -4.74
N TYR A 22 -3.15 -7.19 -4.90
CA TYR A 22 -4.07 -8.31 -5.15
C TYR A 22 -3.68 -9.15 -6.38
N LEU A 23 -2.94 -8.56 -7.33
CA LEU A 23 -2.47 -9.20 -8.55
C LEU A 23 -1.10 -9.89 -8.40
N PHE A 24 -0.46 -9.80 -7.24
CA PHE A 24 0.89 -10.31 -7.00
C PHE A 24 0.92 -11.35 -5.89
N ALA A 25 1.61 -12.47 -6.14
CA ALA A 25 1.85 -13.53 -5.15
C ALA A 25 3.05 -13.25 -4.22
N SER A 26 3.66 -12.06 -4.29
CA SER A 26 4.87 -11.73 -3.53
C SER A 26 5.03 -10.23 -3.35
N LEU A 27 5.26 -9.80 -2.10
CA LEU A 27 5.64 -8.42 -1.77
C LEU A 27 6.90 -7.97 -2.50
N SER A 28 7.91 -8.84 -2.58
CA SER A 28 9.18 -8.53 -3.23
C SER A 28 9.00 -8.35 -4.73
N ALA A 29 8.23 -9.23 -5.39
CA ALA A 29 7.96 -9.11 -6.82
C ALA A 29 7.11 -7.85 -7.13
N HIS A 30 6.11 -7.57 -6.30
CA HIS A 30 5.33 -6.35 -6.38
C HIS A 30 6.23 -5.10 -6.25
N THR A 31 7.07 -5.05 -5.22
CA THR A 31 7.95 -3.91 -4.95
C THR A 31 8.97 -3.71 -6.07
N ALA A 32 9.61 -4.78 -6.55
CA ALA A 32 10.61 -4.70 -7.61
C ALA A 32 10.05 -4.16 -8.93
N THR A 33 8.76 -4.38 -9.21
CA THR A 33 8.12 -3.97 -10.46
C THR A 33 7.37 -2.64 -10.35
N MET A 34 6.57 -2.45 -9.30
CA MET A 34 5.67 -1.32 -9.17
C MET A 34 6.36 -0.09 -8.56
N LEU A 35 7.25 -0.27 -7.59
CA LEU A 35 7.88 0.85 -6.88
C LEU A 35 8.66 1.78 -7.84
N PRO A 36 9.57 1.30 -8.72
CA PRO A 36 10.28 2.19 -9.63
C PRO A 36 9.34 2.92 -10.61
N VAL A 37 8.26 2.26 -11.05
CA VAL A 37 7.27 2.85 -11.97
C VAL A 37 6.51 3.98 -11.29
N ILE A 38 5.97 3.76 -10.09
CA ILE A 38 5.21 4.77 -9.36
C ILE A 38 6.08 5.96 -8.97
N LEU A 39 7.33 5.71 -8.55
CA LEU A 39 8.28 6.78 -8.23
C LEU A 39 8.66 7.61 -9.47
N ALA A 40 8.83 6.98 -10.63
CA ALA A 40 9.09 7.68 -11.89
C ALA A 40 7.90 8.57 -12.29
N VAL A 41 6.66 8.07 -12.15
CA VAL A 41 5.44 8.85 -12.38
C VAL A 41 5.36 10.03 -11.42
N GLY A 42 5.56 9.81 -10.12
CA GLY A 42 5.55 10.86 -9.10
C GLY A 42 6.57 11.96 -9.37
N LYS A 43 7.80 11.59 -9.74
CA LYS A 43 8.87 12.54 -10.09
C LYS A 43 8.55 13.38 -11.34
N GLY A 44 7.75 12.85 -12.26
CA GLY A 44 7.32 13.56 -13.47
C GLY A 44 6.26 14.64 -13.22
N ILE A 45 5.64 14.68 -12.04
CA ILE A 45 4.56 15.62 -11.70
C ILE A 45 5.13 16.78 -10.85
N PRO A 46 5.08 18.03 -11.34
CA PRO A 46 5.56 19.18 -10.59
C PRO A 46 4.84 19.34 -9.24
N GLY A 47 5.61 19.55 -8.18
CA GLY A 47 5.10 19.83 -6.83
C GLY A 47 4.81 18.61 -5.96
N VAL A 48 4.97 17.38 -6.47
CA VAL A 48 4.83 16.17 -5.64
C VAL A 48 5.92 16.15 -4.55
N PRO A 49 5.57 16.01 -3.26
CA PRO A 49 6.54 15.88 -2.17
C PRO A 49 7.16 14.47 -2.22
N MET A 50 8.24 14.32 -2.98
CA MET A 50 8.79 13.01 -3.34
C MET A 50 9.23 12.19 -2.13
N GLU A 51 9.76 12.85 -1.10
CA GLU A 51 10.13 12.20 0.18
C GLU A 51 8.92 11.57 0.87
N GLN A 52 7.81 12.31 0.99
CA GLN A 52 6.57 11.80 1.58
C GLN A 52 6.01 10.64 0.75
N LEU A 53 5.99 10.77 -0.58
CA LEU A 53 5.53 9.69 -1.46
C LEU A 53 6.39 8.42 -1.27
N CYS A 54 7.72 8.53 -1.23
CA CYS A 54 8.61 7.39 -0.97
C CYS A 54 8.28 6.71 0.36
N ILE A 55 8.15 7.47 1.45
CA ILE A 55 7.87 6.93 2.78
C ILE A 55 6.50 6.24 2.79
N LEU A 56 5.46 6.86 2.24
CA LEU A 56 4.12 6.28 2.17
C LEU A 56 4.11 4.95 1.40
N LEU A 57 4.81 4.89 0.25
CA LEU A 57 4.90 3.66 -0.55
C LEU A 57 5.64 2.56 0.23
N VAL A 58 6.78 2.86 0.85
CA VAL A 58 7.57 1.85 1.59
C VAL A 58 6.82 1.35 2.82
N LEU A 59 6.16 2.24 3.59
CA LEU A 59 5.32 1.83 4.72
C LEU A 59 4.13 0.97 4.25
N SER A 60 3.56 1.27 3.07
CA SER A 60 2.46 0.48 2.52
C SER A 60 2.85 -0.98 2.18
N ILE A 61 4.13 -1.27 1.93
CA ILE A 61 4.64 -2.64 1.69
C ILE A 61 4.46 -3.53 2.94
N GLY A 62 4.66 -2.98 4.13
CA GLY A 62 4.46 -3.74 5.36
C GLY A 62 3.00 -4.12 5.58
N ILE A 63 2.08 -3.18 5.35
CA ILE A 63 0.64 -3.38 5.61
C ILE A 63 -0.08 -4.19 4.53
N MET A 64 0.44 -4.29 3.29
CA MET A 64 -0.20 -5.09 2.23
C MET A 64 -0.09 -6.60 2.47
N GLY A 65 0.78 -7.04 3.39
CA GLY A 65 0.97 -8.44 3.74
C GLY A 65 -0.28 -9.14 4.29
N CYS A 66 -1.31 -8.38 4.70
CA CYS A 66 -2.57 -8.92 5.20
C CYS A 66 -3.67 -9.05 4.12
N LEU A 67 -3.48 -8.49 2.92
CA LEU A 67 -4.55 -8.37 1.92
C LEU A 67 -5.01 -9.72 1.36
N THR A 68 -4.05 -10.59 1.07
CA THR A 68 -4.31 -11.89 0.41
C THR A 68 -3.56 -13.02 1.12
N PRO A 69 -4.07 -14.26 1.06
CA PRO A 69 -3.39 -15.42 1.64
C PRO A 69 -1.97 -15.62 1.11
N TYR A 70 -1.72 -15.21 -0.13
CA TYR A 70 -0.44 -15.39 -0.81
C TYR A 70 0.47 -14.16 -0.76
N ALA A 71 0.08 -13.09 -0.07
CA ALA A 71 0.91 -11.89 0.00
C ALA A 71 2.30 -12.21 0.57
N THR A 72 2.35 -13.08 1.59
CA THR A 72 3.57 -13.46 2.31
C THR A 72 3.68 -14.99 2.48
N GLY A 73 4.91 -15.48 2.64
CA GLY A 73 5.17 -16.89 2.93
C GLY A 73 4.40 -17.42 4.16
N PRO A 74 4.42 -16.72 5.31
CA PRO A 74 3.61 -17.10 6.47
C PRO A 74 2.11 -17.15 6.18
N GLY A 75 1.60 -16.24 5.36
CA GLY A 75 0.19 -16.21 4.96
C GLY A 75 -0.26 -17.50 4.26
N VAL A 76 0.56 -18.01 3.34
CA VAL A 76 0.27 -19.25 2.60
C VAL A 76 0.19 -20.45 3.54
N ILE A 77 1.09 -20.52 4.52
CA ILE A 77 1.13 -21.60 5.52
C ILE A 77 -0.14 -21.54 6.38
N ILE A 78 -0.49 -20.37 6.91
CA ILE A 78 -1.69 -20.18 7.75
C ILE A 78 -2.96 -20.56 6.99
N TYR A 79 -3.06 -20.14 5.72
CA TYR A 79 -4.18 -20.48 4.87
C TYR A 79 -4.25 -21.99 4.56
N GLY A 80 -3.09 -22.64 4.36
CA GLY A 80 -2.99 -24.07 4.07
C GLY A 80 -3.35 -24.98 5.26
N CYS A 81 -3.22 -24.50 6.51
CA CYS A 81 -3.56 -25.29 7.70
C CYS A 81 -5.07 -25.53 7.88
N GLY A 82 -5.94 -24.84 7.15
CA GLY A 82 -7.40 -25.05 7.21
C GLY A 82 -8.11 -24.50 8.45
N TYR A 83 -7.39 -23.92 9.42
CA TYR A 83 -7.98 -23.28 10.60
C TYR A 83 -8.77 -22.01 10.26
N VAL A 84 -8.30 -21.24 9.27
CA VAL A 84 -8.98 -20.04 8.79
C VAL A 84 -9.69 -20.37 7.48
N LYS A 85 -11.02 -20.28 7.46
CA LYS A 85 -11.80 -20.50 6.24
C LYS A 85 -11.43 -19.45 5.21
N SER A 86 -11.35 -19.85 3.94
CA SER A 86 -10.96 -18.96 2.84
C SER A 86 -11.77 -17.66 2.81
N ARG A 87 -13.10 -17.78 2.94
CA ARG A 87 -14.02 -16.63 3.00
C ARG A 87 -13.65 -15.63 4.11
N ASP A 88 -13.27 -16.12 5.27
CA ASP A 88 -12.95 -15.29 6.43
C ASP A 88 -11.58 -14.63 6.25
N TYR A 89 -10.61 -15.34 5.68
CA TYR A 89 -9.31 -14.74 5.35
C TYR A 89 -9.46 -13.56 4.39
N TRP A 90 -10.17 -13.74 3.28
CA TRP A 90 -10.40 -12.67 2.29
C TRP A 90 -11.20 -11.51 2.87
N ARG A 91 -12.23 -11.79 3.68
CA ARG A 91 -13.02 -10.74 4.34
C ARG A 91 -12.18 -9.94 5.34
N LEU A 92 -11.46 -10.62 6.23
CA LEU A 92 -10.64 -9.95 7.24
C LEU A 92 -9.46 -9.23 6.60
N GLY A 93 -8.82 -9.81 5.59
CA GLY A 93 -7.75 -9.16 4.82
C GLY A 93 -8.21 -7.88 4.14
N ALA A 94 -9.41 -7.87 3.53
CA ALA A 94 -9.99 -6.65 2.97
C ALA A 94 -10.33 -5.61 4.05
N ILE A 95 -10.96 -6.02 5.16
CA ILE A 95 -11.35 -5.12 6.26
C ILE A 95 -10.10 -4.49 6.90
N PHE A 96 -9.15 -5.31 7.36
CA PHE A 96 -7.94 -4.83 8.01
C PHE A 96 -7.02 -4.09 7.03
N GLY A 97 -6.95 -4.52 5.77
CA GLY A 97 -6.21 -3.81 4.74
C GLY A 97 -6.72 -2.38 4.55
N VAL A 98 -8.04 -2.19 4.47
CA VAL A 98 -8.66 -0.86 4.40
C VAL A 98 -8.41 -0.06 5.68
N ILE A 99 -8.51 -0.67 6.86
CA ILE A 99 -8.21 0.01 8.13
C ILE A 99 -6.76 0.48 8.17
N TYR A 100 -5.80 -0.37 7.79
CA TYR A 100 -4.38 -0.03 7.85
C TYR A 100 -3.99 1.04 6.84
N ILE A 101 -4.46 0.97 5.59
CA ILE A 101 -4.17 2.02 4.61
C ILE A 101 -4.87 3.33 4.98
N ALA A 102 -6.08 3.29 5.54
CA ALA A 102 -6.75 4.48 6.05
C ALA A 102 -5.98 5.10 7.23
N MET A 103 -5.48 4.29 8.17
CA MET A 103 -4.64 4.79 9.27
C MET A 103 -3.34 5.41 8.76
N LEU A 104 -2.69 4.79 7.76
CA LEU A 104 -1.48 5.35 7.15
C LEU A 104 -1.75 6.71 6.50
N LEU A 105 -2.86 6.86 5.76
CA LEU A 105 -3.18 8.08 5.03
C LEU A 105 -3.79 9.19 5.90
N LEU A 106 -4.62 8.84 6.88
CA LEU A 106 -5.33 9.80 7.74
C LEU A 106 -4.55 10.19 9.00
N VAL A 107 -3.61 9.36 9.43
CA VAL A 107 -2.80 9.61 10.64
C VAL A 107 -1.33 9.67 10.29
N GLY A 108 -0.80 8.64 9.62
CA GLY A 108 0.61 8.56 9.26
C GLY A 108 1.08 9.73 8.38
N TRP A 109 0.34 10.04 7.31
CA TRP A 109 0.71 11.12 6.41
C TRP A 109 0.66 12.51 7.06
N PRO A 110 -0.40 12.92 7.78
CA PRO A 110 -0.37 14.19 8.49
C PRO A 110 0.81 14.33 9.45
N ILE A 111 1.16 13.26 10.19
CA ILE A 111 2.32 13.28 11.09
C ILE A 111 3.62 13.49 10.29
N LEU A 112 3.80 12.77 9.17
CA LEU A 112 4.96 12.95 8.29
C LEU A 112 5.03 14.38 7.73
N ALA A 113 3.88 14.95 7.38
CA ALA A 113 3.79 16.31 6.87
C ALA A 113 4.05 17.40 7.93
N MET A 114 3.94 17.07 9.23
CA MET A 114 4.31 17.97 10.33
C MET A 114 5.80 17.94 10.66
N TRP A 115 6.50 16.85 10.32
CA TRP A 115 7.93 16.69 10.59
C TRP A 115 8.79 17.47 9.59
N ASN A 116 8.31 17.61 8.35
CA ASN A 116 8.97 18.37 7.27
C ASN A 116 8.54 19.84 7.24
#